data_AF-A0A098EQT7-F1
#
_entry.id   AF-A0A098EQT7-F1
#
_cell.length_a   1.000
_cell.length_b   1.000
_cell.length_c   1.000
_cell.angle_alpha   90.00
_cell.angle_beta   90.00
_cell.angle_gamma   90.00
#
_symmetry.space_group_name_H-M   'P 1'
#
loop_
_entity.id
_entity.type
_entity.pdbx_description
1 polymer ?
#
loop_
_entity_poly.entity_id
_entity_poly.type
_entity_poly.pdbx_seq_one_letter_code
_entity_poly.pdbx_strand_id
1 'polypeptide(L)' 'MKNFTVKTRMIYFAVIALISIAFFVLQLYANSSGDYGMGSIIVLILWALLALFGIAGLIFTLSKRDRHQK' A
#
# COMPACT_ATOMS: atom_id res chain seq x y z
N MET A 1 23.33 3.42 -14.13
CA MET A 1 21.89 3.18 -13.83
C MET A 1 21.31 4.50 -13.37
N LYS A 2 20.34 5.06 -14.11
CA LYS A 2 19.80 6.42 -13.94
C LYS A 2 19.38 6.63 -12.46
N ASN A 3 19.93 7.64 -11.82
CA ASN A 3 19.71 7.95 -10.41
C ASN A 3 18.22 8.18 -10.16
N PHE A 4 17.49 7.15 -9.74
CA PHE A 4 16.11 7.28 -9.30
C PHE A 4 16.10 8.15 -8.04
N THR A 5 15.85 9.44 -8.22
CA THR A 5 15.71 10.42 -7.15
C THR A 5 14.74 9.89 -6.10
N VAL A 6 15.02 10.17 -4.83
CA VAL A 6 14.18 9.78 -3.68
C VAL A 6 12.69 10.11 -3.89
N LYS A 7 12.39 11.20 -4.61
CA LYS A 7 11.03 11.58 -5.07
C LYS A 7 10.35 10.50 -5.92
N THR A 8 11.05 9.90 -6.89
CA THR A 8 10.47 8.86 -7.76
C THR A 8 10.13 7.60 -6.98
N ARG A 9 10.99 7.19 -6.03
CA ARG A 9 10.71 6.05 -5.14
C ARG A 9 9.47 6.30 -4.27
N MET A 10 9.34 7.51 -3.75
CA MET A 10 8.21 7.93 -2.92
C MET A 10 6.88 7.88 -3.71
N ILE A 11 6.87 8.36 -4.95
CA ILE A 11 5.71 8.26 -5.84
C ILE A 11 5.37 6.79 -6.13
N TYR A 12 6.36 5.94 -6.36
CA TYR A 12 6.14 4.52 -6.62
C TYR A 12 5.46 3.82 -5.44
N PHE A 13 5.97 4.02 -4.22
CA PHE A 13 5.34 3.48 -3.00
C PHE A 13 3.96 4.09 -2.74
N ALA A 14 3.76 5.38 -3.03
CA ALA A 14 2.47 6.04 -2.87
C ALA A 14 1.40 5.48 -3.81
N VAL A 15 1.75 5.23 -5.08
CA VAL A 15 0.84 4.63 -6.07
C VAL A 15 0.48 3.20 -5.67
N ILE A 16 1.46 2.40 -5.24
CA ILE A 16 1.21 1.03 -4.75
C ILE A 16 0.29 1.05 -3.52
N ALA A 17 0.53 1.95 -2.57
CA ALA A 17 -0.29 2.09 -1.37
C ALA A 17 -1.73 2.46 -1.73
N LEU A 18 -1.93 3.46 -2.60
CA LEU A 18 -3.26 3.89 -3.05
C LEU A 18 -4.02 2.76 -3.75
N ILE A 19 -3.39 2.07 -4.70
CA ILE A 19 -4.02 0.96 -5.41
C ILE A 19 -4.36 -0.16 -4.43
N SER A 20 -3.44 -0.51 -3.53
CA SER A 20 -3.67 -1.58 -2.54
C SER A 20 -4.80 -1.25 -1.58
N ILE A 21 -4.91 0.00 -1.12
CA ILE A 21 -6.01 0.46 -0.28
C ILE A 21 -7.34 0.43 -1.05
N ALA A 22 -7.36 0.89 -2.30
CA ALA A 22 -8.57 0.88 -3.12
C ALA A 22 -9.12 -0.55 -3.30
N PHE A 23 -8.25 -1.50 -3.63
CA PHE A 23 -8.63 -2.91 -3.75
C PHE A 23 -9.01 -3.53 -2.41
N PHE A 24 -8.32 -3.18 -1.33
CA PHE A 24 -8.69 -3.61 0.01
C PHE A 24 -10.12 -3.18 0.38
N VAL A 25 -10.47 -1.91 0.15
CA VAL A 25 -11.81 -1.38 0.45
C VAL A 25 -12.88 -2.05 -0.41
N LEU A 26 -12.61 -2.23 -1.72
CA LEU A 26 -13.50 -2.97 -2.62
C LEU A 26 -13.71 -4.41 -2.17
N GLN A 27 -12.64 -5.12 -1.78
CA GLN A 27 -12.72 -6.48 -1.28
C GLN A 27 -13.46 -6.56 0.05
N LEU A 28 -13.29 -5.57 0.92
CA LEU A 28 -13.99 -5.48 2.21
C LEU A 28 -15.48 -5.25 2.02
N TYR A 29 -15.87 -4.37 1.10
CA TYR A 29 -17.25 -4.15 0.73
C TYR A 29 -17.90 -5.39 0.09
N ALA A 30 -17.18 -6.06 -0.81
CA ALA A 30 -17.63 -7.33 -1.37
C ALA A 30 -17.85 -8.34 -0.24
N ASN A 31 -16.86 -8.56 0.62
CA ASN A 31 -16.93 -9.52 1.71
C ASN A 31 -18.02 -9.21 2.75
N SER A 32 -18.41 -7.94 2.94
CA SER A 32 -19.51 -7.57 3.83
C SER A 32 -20.90 -7.72 3.21
N SER A 33 -20.98 -7.77 1.88
CA SER A 33 -22.25 -7.72 1.12
C SER A 33 -22.69 -9.09 0.58
N GLY A 34 -21.90 -10.14 0.77
CA GLY A 34 -22.25 -11.49 0.30
C GLY A 34 -21.60 -12.61 1.11
N ASP A 35 -22.13 -13.82 0.93
CA ASP A 35 -21.66 -15.04 1.60
C ASP A 35 -20.42 -15.58 0.86
N TYR A 36 -19.29 -14.90 1.06
CA TYR A 36 -18.04 -15.22 0.38
C TYR A 36 -17.23 -16.22 1.22
N GLY A 37 -16.90 -17.36 0.60
CA GLY A 37 -16.12 -18.42 1.24
C GLY A 37 -14.69 -18.02 1.61
N MET A 38 -13.99 -18.94 2.29
CA MET A 38 -12.66 -18.74 2.90
C MET A 38 -11.60 -18.12 1.97
N GLY A 39 -11.69 -18.31 0.65
CA GLY A 39 -10.82 -17.67 -0.34
C GLY A 39 -10.91 -16.13 -0.37
N SER A 40 -12.10 -15.56 -0.19
CA SER A 40 -12.28 -14.10 -0.17
C SER A 40 -11.58 -13.46 1.04
N ILE A 41 -11.66 -14.11 2.20
CA ILE A 41 -11.01 -13.66 3.44
C ILE A 41 -9.49 -13.66 3.28
N ILE A 42 -8.92 -14.69 2.66
CA ILE A 42 -7.48 -14.77 2.39
C ILE A 42 -7.04 -13.60 1.49
N VAL A 43 -7.79 -13.33 0.41
CA VAL A 43 -7.51 -12.22 -0.50
C VAL A 43 -7.58 -10.86 0.22
N LEU A 44 -8.56 -10.69 1.12
CA LEU A 44 -8.73 -9.48 1.91
C LEU A 44 -7.52 -9.25 2.83
N ILE A 45 -7.02 -10.30 3.49
CA ILE A 45 -5.81 -10.23 4.33
C ILE A 45 -4.57 -9.88 3.49
N LEU A 46 -4.42 -10.49 2.31
CA LEU A 46 -3.31 -10.19 1.40
C LEU A 46 -3.30 -8.72 0.97
N TRP A 47 -4.47 -8.17 0.62
CA TRP A 47 -4.61 -6.75 0.30
C TRP A 47 -4.31 -5.85 1.49
N ALA A 48 -4.72 -6.24 2.70
CA ALA A 48 -4.41 -5.50 3.93
C ALA A 48 -2.89 -5.40 4.18
N LEU A 49 -2.18 -6.53 3.99
CA LEU A 49 -0.72 -6.58 4.15
C LEU A 49 0.00 -5.74 3.09
N LEU A 50 -0.46 -5.79 1.83
CA LEU A 50 0.05 -4.94 0.74
C LEU A 50 -0.17 -3.46 1.01
N ALA A 51 -1.36 -3.08 1.49
CA ALA A 51 -1.67 -1.71 1.88
C ALA A 51 -0.76 -1.23 3.02
N LEU A 52 -0.60 -2.04 4.08
CA LEU A 52 0.32 -1.76 5.18
C LEU A 52 1.76 -1.58 4.70
N PHE A 53 2.23 -2.45 3.81
CA PHE A 53 3.58 -2.36 3.25
C PHE A 53 3.78 -1.08 2.43
N GLY A 54 2.79 -0.71 1.61
CA GLY A 54 2.81 0.54 0.84
C GLY A 54 2.85 1.77 1.75
N ILE A 55 2.01 1.82 2.78
CA ILE A 55 1.96 2.91 3.75
C ILE A 55 3.28 2.99 4.54
N ALA A 56 3.80 1.86 5.02
CA ALA A 56 5.06 1.80 5.75
C ALA A 56 6.25 2.28 4.89
N GLY A 57 6.31 1.89 3.62
CA GLY A 57 7.31 2.38 2.66
C GLY A 57 7.23 3.89 2.43
N LEU A 58 6.00 4.43 2.39
CA LEU A 58 5.74 5.87 2.30
C LEU A 58 6.25 6.60 3.55
N ILE A 59 5.84 6.17 4.75
CA ILE A 59 6.26 6.75 6.04
C ILE A 59 7.78 6.68 6.21
N PHE A 60 8.40 5.54 5.90
CA PHE A 60 9.85 5.37 5.98
C PHE A 60 10.59 6.33 5.03
N THR A 61 10.08 6.51 3.81
CA THR A 61 10.67 7.42 2.83
C THR A 61 10.51 8.88 3.26
N LEU A 62 9.37 9.25 3.84
CA LEU A 62 9.13 10.58 4.42
C LEU A 62 10.08 10.85 5.60
N SER A 63 10.18 9.92 6.55
CA SER A 63 11.07 10.04 7.73
C SER A 63 12.57 10.08 7.36
N LYS A 64 12.98 9.46 6.25
CA LYS A 64 14.37 9.57 5.75
C LYS A 64 14.64 10.86 5.00
N ARG A 65 13.63 11.45 4.34
CA ARG A 65 13.77 12.74 3.67
C ARG A 65 14.03 13.87 4.66
N ASP A 66 13.40 13.84 5.83
CA ASP A 66 13.60 14.81 6.90
C ASP A 66 15.05 14.80 7.44
N ARG A 67 15.63 13.61 7.58
CA ARG A 67 17.03 13.44 8.04
C ARG A 67 18.10 13.89 7.06
N HIS A 68 17.78 14.04 5.78
CA HIS A 68 18.72 14.54 4.76
C HIS A 68 18.58 16.05 4.49
N GLN A 69 17.65 16.75 5.14
CA GLN A 69 17.49 18.20 5.06
C GLN A 69 18.00 18.98 6.29
N LYS A 70 18.64 18.30 7.26
CA LYS A 70 19.45 18.93 8.31
C LYS A 70 20.92 18.79 7.97
#